data_AF-A0A6J4P5U7-F1
#
_entry.id   AF-A0A6J4P5U7-F1
#
_cell.length_a   1.000
_cell.length_b   1.000
_cell.length_c   1.000
_cell.angle_alpha   90.00
_cell.angle_beta   90.00
_cell.angle_gamma   90.00
#
_symmetry.space_group_name_H-M   'P 1'
#
loop_
_entity.id
_entity.type
_entity.pdbx_description
1 polymer ?
#
loop_
_entity_poly.entity_id
_entity_poly.type
_entity_poly.pdbx_seq_one_letter_code
_entity_poly.pdbx_strand_id
1 'polypeptide(L)' 'MNRKELEERVDEILLKRTRGEKLSRQEQKILAYTYHAAGQRKTSIWLRSWKQR' A
#
# COMPACT_ATOMS: atom_id res chain seq x y z
N MET A 1 -8.95 10.02 8.53
CA MET A 1 -8.21 9.78 7.27
C MET A 1 -9.03 8.82 6.44
N ASN A 2 -9.61 9.30 5.35
CA ASN A 2 -10.43 8.49 4.47
C ASN A 2 -9.54 7.62 3.56
N ARG A 3 -10.07 6.52 3.02
CA ARG A 3 -9.30 5.59 2.18
C ARG A 3 -8.69 6.28 0.96
N LYS A 4 -9.46 7.19 0.34
CA LYS A 4 -9.06 7.94 -0.85
C LYS A 4 -7.86 8.87 -0.59
N GLU A 5 -7.91 9.60 0.53
CA GLU A 5 -6.77 10.45 0.97
C GLU A 5 -5.52 9.62 1.26
N LEU A 6 -5.68 8.36 1.68
CA LEU A 6 -4.57 7.45 1.95
C LEU A 6 -3.95 6.94 0.65
N GLU A 7 -4.76 6.66 -0.36
CA GLU A 7 -4.28 6.30 -1.71
C GLU A 7 -3.55 7.46 -2.37
N GLU A 8 -4.07 8.69 -2.30
CA GLU A 8 -3.40 9.89 -2.84
C GLU A 8 -2.06 10.15 -2.15
N ARG A 9 -2.00 10.06 -0.81
CA ARG A 9 -0.72 10.22 -0.09
C ARG A 9 0.28 9.13 -0.41
N VAL A 10 -0.16 7.90 -0.69
CA VAL A 10 0.75 6.81 -1.07
C VAL A 10 1.38 7.09 -2.43
N ASP A 11 0.60 7.63 -3.38
CA ASP A 11 1.10 8.01 -4.70
C ASP A 11 2.18 9.10 -4.59
N GLU A 12 1.94 10.15 -3.78
CA GLU A 12 2.92 11.20 -3.51
C GLU A 12 4.21 10.65 -2.88
N ILE A 13 4.09 9.71 -1.93
CA ILE A 13 5.23 9.06 -1.28
C ILE A 13 6.04 8.21 -2.28
N LEU A 14 5.36 7.48 -3.17
CA LEU A 14 6.02 6.71 -4.23
C LEU A 14 6.75 7.63 -5.22
N LEU A 15 6.16 8.78 -5.54
CA LEU A 15 6.77 9.78 -6.41
C LEU A 15 8.05 10.35 -5.79
N LYS A 16 8.01 10.73 -4.51
CA LYS A 16 9.19 11.18 -3.74
C LYS A 16 10.29 10.13 -3.71
N ARG A 17 9.92 8.87 -3.47
CA ARG A 17 10.88 7.75 -3.46
C ARG A 17 11.54 7.55 -4.82
N THR A 18 10.78 7.68 -5.90
CA THR A 18 11.29 7.60 -7.29
C THR A 18 12.27 8.73 -7.59
N ARG A 19 12.04 9.92 -7.03
CA ARG A 19 12.95 11.07 -7.11
C ARG A 19 14.20 10.94 -6.21
N GLY A 20 14.31 9.87 -5.41
CA GLY A 20 15.42 9.66 -4.48
C GLY A 20 15.31 10.50 -3.20
N GLU A 21 14.15 11.11 -2.93
CA GLU A 21 13.94 11.91 -1.73
C GLU A 21 13.79 11.02 -0.49
N LYS A 22 14.28 11.51 0.65
CA LYS A 22 14.25 10.79 1.91
C LYS A 22 12.84 10.83 2.51
N LEU A 23 12.21 9.67 2.62
CA LEU A 23 10.89 9.54 3.24
C LEU A 23 10.97 9.74 4.76
N SER A 24 10.04 10.51 5.30
CA SER A 24 9.83 10.66 6.74
C SER A 24 9.36 9.37 7.40
N ARG A 25 9.51 9.27 8.73
CA ARG A 25 9.01 8.11 9.50
C ARG A 25 7.51 7.88 9.32
N GLN A 26 6.73 8.93 9.11
CA GLN A 26 5.29 8.83 8.90
C GLN A 26 4.95 8.29 7.49
N GLU A 27 5.66 8.75 6.46
CA GLU A 27 5.51 8.26 5.09
C GLU A 27 5.91 6.79 4.97
N GLN A 28 6.97 6.37 5.67
CA GLN A 28 7.37 4.96 5.74
C GLN A 28 6.28 4.08 6.39
N LYS A 29 5.62 4.55 7.46
CA LYS A 29 4.49 3.83 8.06
C LYS A 29 3.31 3.70 7.11
N ILE A 30 2.99 4.76 6.37
CA ILE A 30 1.92 4.75 5.36
C ILE A 30 2.23 3.74 4.26
N LEU A 31 3.48 3.69 3.78
CA LEU A 31 3.93 2.74 2.76
C LEU A 31 3.86 1.29 3.26
N ALA A 32 4.32 1.04 4.49
CA ALA A 32 4.27 -0.29 5.10
C ALA A 32 2.82 -0.78 5.27
N TYR A 33 1.92 0.12 5.70
CA TYR A 33 0.50 -0.19 5.82
C TYR A 33 -0.14 -0.52 4.47
N THR A 34 0.19 0.21 3.41
CA THR A 34 -0.32 -0.09 2.06
C THR A 34 0.22 -1.39 1.50
N TYR A 35 1.50 -1.70 1.70
CA TYR A 35 2.05 -3.01 1.33
C TYR A 35 1.35 -4.16 2.06
N HIS A 36 1.08 -4.00 3.36
CA HIS A 36 0.33 -4.98 4.14
C HIS A 36 -1.11 -5.13 3.62
N ALA A 37 -1.80 -4.03 3.33
CA ALA A 37 -3.16 -4.03 2.79
C ALA A 37 -3.23 -4.63 1.36
N ALA A 38 -2.23 -4.37 0.53
CA ALA A 38 -2.11 -4.95 -0.82
C ALA A 38 -1.78 -6.46 -0.75
N GLY A 39 -0.94 -6.86 0.21
CA GLY A 39 -0.67 -8.27 0.52
C GLY A 39 -1.93 -9.01 0.92
N GLN A 40 -2.72 -8.44 1.85
CA GLN A 40 -4.01 -8.95 2.28
C GLN A 40 -4.99 -9.13 1.11
N ARG A 41 -5.04 -8.16 0.17
CA ARG A 41 -5.83 -8.27 -1.07
C ARG A 41 -5.37 -9.43 -1.97
N LYS A 42 -4.06 -9.65 -2.13
CA LYS A 42 -3.53 -10.78 -2.91
C LYS A 42 -3.84 -12.13 -2.25
N THR A 43 -3.71 -12.24 -0.94
CA THR A 43 -4.12 -13.47 -0.21
C THR A 43 -5.61 -13.75 -0.32
N SER A 44 -6.46 -12.74 -0.25
CA SER A 44 -7.91 -12.93 -0.41
C SER A 44 -8.31 -13.40 -1.82
N ILE A 45 -7.62 -12.90 -2.86
CA ILE A 45 -7.82 -13.36 -4.25
C ILE A 45 -7.35 -14.82 -4.41
N TRP A 46 -6.21 -15.17 -3.81
CA TRP A 46 -5.66 -16.52 -3.88
C TRP A 46 -6.52 -17.54 -3.11
N LEU A 47 -6.99 -17.19 -1.90
CA LEU A 47 -7.92 -18.00 -1.10
C LEU A 47 -9.28 -18.20 -1.80
N ARG A 48 -9.77 -17.20 -2.54
CA ARG A 48 -11.01 -17.33 -3.32
C ARG A 48 -10.86 -18.24 -4.53
N SER A 49 -9.66 -18.31 -5.12
CA SER A 49 -9.32 -19.23 -6.20
C SER A 49 -9.21 -20.69 -5.70
N TRP A 50 -8.70 -20.89 -4.49
CA TRP A 50 -8.56 -22.23 -3.89
C TRP A 50 -9.89 -22.87 -3.46
N LYS A 51 -10.90 -22.09 -3.08
CA LYS A 51 -12.20 -22.61 -2.63
C LYS A 51 -13.16 -23.00 -3.77
N GLN A 52 -12.74 -22.88 -5.02
CA GLN A 52 -13.52 -23.25 -6.21
C GLN A 52 -13.02 -24.52 -6.91
N ARG A 53 -12.14 -25.30 -6.28
CA ARG A 53 -11.66 -26.57 -6.83
C ARG A 53 -12.17 -27.76 -6.03
#